data_AF-A0A1C4T5V4-F1
#
_entry.id   AF-A0A1C4T5V4-F1
#
_cell.length_a   1.000
_cell.length_b   1.000
_cell.length_c   1.000
_cell.angle_alpha   90.00
_cell.angle_beta   90.00
_cell.angle_gamma   90.00
#
_symmetry.space_group_name_H-M   'P 1'
#
loop_
_entity.id
_entity.type
_entity.pdbx_description
1 polymer ?
#
loop_
_entity_poly.entity_id
_entity_poly.type
_entity_poly.pdbx_seq_one_letter_code
_entity_poly.pdbx_strand_id
1 'polypeptide(L)'
;MGFTIGGIREMRSGARRRHRGTEGTAVAEYTGLWGWAVAPGARAEAGSCSCGDPACPSPGAHPLGFAGEVPAGTGLDRAAETWARTPGAAMLLPVGRSFDVLDVAEQAGRRALVRMERMGLPLGPVAVTPTGRAQFFVAPGAAAELPELLYRMGW
;
A
#
# COMPACT_ATOMS: atom_id res chain seq x y z
N MET A 1 -45.23 1.38 -16.48
CA MET A 1 -43.83 1.01 -16.77
C MET A 1 -42.92 2.13 -16.29
N GLY A 2 -42.18 1.93 -15.20
CA GLY A 2 -41.26 2.94 -14.68
C GLY A 2 -40.49 2.36 -13.49
N PHE A 3 -39.22 2.05 -13.72
CA PHE A 3 -38.37 1.25 -12.83
C PHE A 3 -37.79 2.10 -11.69
N THR A 4 -37.87 1.59 -10.47
CA THR A 4 -37.12 2.06 -9.30
C THR A 4 -35.68 1.54 -9.37
N ILE A 5 -34.70 2.44 -9.40
CA ILE A 5 -33.27 2.10 -9.35
C ILE A 5 -32.90 1.82 -7.88
N GLY A 6 -32.76 0.52 -7.56
CA GLY A 6 -32.23 0.04 -6.29
C GLY A 6 -30.71 0.26 -6.22
N GLY A 7 -30.27 1.17 -5.36
CA GLY A 7 -28.86 1.32 -5.00
C GLY A 7 -28.45 0.23 -4.02
N ILE A 8 -27.93 -0.89 -4.54
CA ILE A 8 -27.29 -1.92 -3.72
C ILE A 8 -25.86 -1.45 -3.41
N ARG A 9 -25.65 -0.96 -2.19
CA ARG A 9 -24.32 -0.86 -1.56
C ARG A 9 -23.85 -2.28 -1.24
N GLU A 10 -23.05 -2.88 -2.11
CA GLU A 10 -22.22 -4.03 -1.70
C GLU A 10 -20.93 -3.52 -1.05
N MET A 11 -20.99 -3.29 0.27
CA MET A 11 -19.81 -3.32 1.12
C MET A 11 -19.41 -4.79 1.32
N ARG A 12 -18.49 -5.30 0.51
CA ARG A 12 -17.89 -6.62 0.74
C ARG A 12 -16.88 -6.54 1.88
N SER A 13 -17.41 -6.58 3.10
CA SER A 13 -16.65 -6.92 4.29
C SER A 13 -16.59 -8.45 4.40
N GLY A 14 -15.41 -9.02 4.19
CA GLY A 14 -15.13 -10.41 4.56
C GLY A 14 -14.28 -11.19 3.56
N ALA A 15 -12.99 -11.38 3.87
CA ALA A 15 -12.18 -12.44 3.26
C ALA A 15 -10.96 -12.83 4.11
N ARG A 16 -11.13 -13.21 5.38
CA ARG A 16 -10.05 -13.77 6.23
C ARG A 16 -9.77 -15.27 6.00
N ARG A 17 -10.09 -15.84 4.83
CA ARG A 17 -9.89 -17.28 4.59
C ARG A 17 -9.65 -17.61 3.11
N ARG A 18 -8.49 -17.19 2.54
CA ARG A 18 -7.95 -17.63 1.22
C ARG A 18 -6.49 -17.16 0.93
N HIS A 19 -5.67 -16.91 1.95
CA HIS A 19 -4.48 -16.03 1.81
C HIS A 19 -3.30 -16.58 0.98
N ARG A 20 -3.01 -17.89 1.01
CA ARG A 20 -1.79 -18.44 0.37
C ARG A 20 -1.75 -18.33 -1.16
N GLY A 21 -2.89 -18.49 -1.84
CA GLY A 21 -2.96 -18.34 -3.30
C GLY A 21 -3.00 -16.88 -3.75
N THR A 22 -3.34 -15.95 -2.86
CA THR A 22 -3.51 -14.53 -3.19
C THR A 22 -2.23 -13.73 -3.06
N GLU A 23 -1.29 -14.14 -2.20
CA GLU A 23 -0.04 -13.38 -1.98
C GLU A 23 0.84 -13.35 -3.23
N GLY A 24 1.10 -14.51 -3.86
CA GLY A 24 1.88 -14.58 -5.11
C GLY A 24 1.23 -13.81 -6.26
N THR A 25 -0.10 -13.87 -6.37
CA THR A 25 -0.86 -13.08 -7.34
C THR A 25 -0.75 -11.58 -7.07
N ALA A 26 -0.88 -11.14 -5.81
CA ALA A 26 -0.75 -9.73 -5.47
C ALA A 26 0.66 -9.20 -5.77
N VAL A 27 1.70 -9.98 -5.46
CA VAL A 27 3.09 -9.62 -5.81
C VAL A 27 3.23 -9.47 -7.32
N ALA A 28 2.69 -10.42 -8.09
CA ALA A 28 2.70 -10.36 -9.55
C ALA A 28 1.91 -9.18 -10.12
N GLU A 29 0.78 -8.81 -9.52
CA GLU A 29 0.02 -7.63 -9.90
C GLU A 29 0.83 -6.35 -9.65
N TYR A 30 1.43 -6.20 -8.48
CA TYR A 30 2.27 -5.04 -8.19
C TYR A 30 3.48 -4.97 -9.11
N THR A 31 4.20 -6.07 -9.31
CA THR A 31 5.40 -6.08 -10.15
C THR A 31 5.08 -5.97 -11.62
N GLY A 32 4.13 -6.75 -12.12
CA GLY A 32 3.84 -6.87 -13.54
C GLY A 32 2.88 -5.81 -14.06
N LEU A 33 1.78 -5.53 -13.36
CA LEU A 33 0.75 -4.60 -13.83
C LEU A 33 1.03 -3.16 -13.39
N TRP A 34 1.50 -2.96 -12.15
CA TRP A 34 1.70 -1.62 -11.59
C TRP A 34 3.14 -1.13 -11.78
N GLY A 35 4.07 -2.03 -12.13
CA GLY A 35 5.49 -1.69 -12.31
C GLY A 35 6.17 -1.29 -11.00
N TRP A 36 5.68 -1.82 -9.87
CA TRP A 36 6.20 -1.53 -8.53
C TRP A 36 7.01 -2.72 -8.04
N ALA A 37 8.19 -2.43 -7.48
CA ALA A 37 8.93 -3.47 -6.80
C ALA A 37 8.26 -3.87 -5.49
N VAL A 38 8.45 -5.11 -5.06
CA VAL A 38 7.89 -5.65 -3.82
C VAL A 38 9.00 -6.31 -3.01
N ALA A 39 9.17 -5.93 -1.76
CA ALA A 39 10.12 -6.53 -0.85
C ALA A 39 9.40 -7.36 0.22
N PRO A 40 9.88 -8.58 0.53
CA PRO A 40 9.40 -9.33 1.68
C PRO A 40 9.78 -8.60 2.99
N GLY A 41 8.78 -8.30 3.80
CA GLY A 41 8.90 -7.62 5.09
C GLY A 41 8.66 -8.52 6.28
N ALA A 42 9.24 -8.14 7.41
CA ALA A 42 8.82 -8.69 8.68
C ALA A 42 7.36 -8.32 8.95
N ARG A 43 6.68 -9.11 9.78
CA ARG A 43 5.32 -8.83 10.25
C ARG A 43 5.30 -8.75 11.76
N ALA A 44 4.40 -7.93 12.30
CA ALA A 44 4.13 -7.86 13.72
C ALA A 44 2.91 -8.73 14.04
N GLU A 45 3.06 -9.66 14.98
CA GLU A 45 1.95 -10.46 15.51
C GLU A 45 2.10 -10.63 17.02
N ALA A 46 1.00 -10.44 17.75
CA ALA A 46 0.94 -10.62 19.21
C ALA A 46 2.04 -9.87 20.00
N GLY A 47 2.41 -8.66 19.56
CA GLY A 47 3.45 -7.85 20.23
C GLY A 47 4.89 -8.27 19.92
N SER A 48 5.09 -9.23 19.02
CA SER A 48 6.42 -9.69 18.58
C SER A 48 6.65 -9.41 17.10
N CYS A 49 7.89 -9.14 16.72
CA CYS A 49 8.30 -9.04 15.32
C CYS A 49 8.73 -10.40 14.81
N SER A 50 8.31 -10.76 13.58
CA SER A 50 8.73 -12.01 12.94
C SER A 50 10.22 -12.07 12.59
N CYS A 51 10.98 -10.99 12.80
CA CYS A 51 12.43 -11.00 12.63
C CYS A 51 13.17 -11.71 13.76
N GLY A 52 12.50 -11.98 14.89
CA GLY A 52 13.08 -12.66 16.04
C GLY A 52 13.88 -11.76 16.99
N ASP A 53 14.08 -10.48 16.66
CA ASP A 53 14.71 -9.52 17.55
C ASP A 53 13.71 -9.01 18.62
N PRO A 54 13.94 -9.30 19.92
CA PRO A 54 13.06 -8.82 21.00
C PRO A 54 13.12 -7.30 21.20
N ALA A 55 14.16 -6.63 20.70
CA ALA A 55 14.35 -5.18 20.76
C ALA A 55 14.14 -4.51 19.39
N CYS A 56 13.38 -5.15 18.48
CA CYS A 56 13.14 -4.62 17.14
C CYS A 56 12.58 -3.18 17.21
N PRO A 57 13.26 -2.19 16.59
CA PRO A 57 12.85 -0.78 16.67
C PRO A 57 11.60 -0.47 15.83
N SER A 58 11.27 -1.33 14.86
CA SER A 58 10.14 -1.15 13.95
C SER A 58 9.39 -2.46 13.69
N PRO A 59 8.71 -3.04 14.71
CA PRO A 59 8.04 -4.33 14.58
C PRO A 59 7.13 -4.40 13.35
N GLY A 60 7.43 -5.31 12.43
CA GLY A 60 6.64 -5.52 11.21
C GLY A 60 6.78 -4.43 10.13
N ALA A 61 7.65 -3.45 10.31
CA ALA A 61 7.83 -2.31 9.40
C ALA A 61 9.27 -2.23 8.87
N HIS A 62 9.85 -3.38 8.50
CA HIS A 62 11.17 -3.44 7.89
C HIS A 62 11.33 -4.66 6.96
N PRO A 63 12.23 -4.62 5.97
CA PRO A 63 12.52 -5.76 5.11
C PRO A 63 13.10 -6.96 5.87
N LEU A 64 12.89 -8.17 5.35
CA LEU A 64 13.59 -9.37 5.79
C LEU A 64 14.98 -9.39 5.18
N GLY A 65 16.03 -9.29 6.00
CA GLY A 65 17.42 -9.18 5.52
C GLY A 65 17.91 -10.38 4.68
N PHE A 66 17.28 -11.55 4.81
CA PHE A 66 17.63 -12.75 4.04
C PHE A 66 16.88 -12.85 2.69
N ALA A 67 15.88 -12.00 2.45
CA ALA A 67 15.01 -12.10 1.30
C ALA A 67 15.22 -10.92 0.34
N GLY A 68 15.46 -11.25 -0.93
CA GLY A 68 15.60 -10.24 -1.99
C GLY A 68 14.26 -9.60 -2.38
N GLU A 69 14.35 -8.36 -2.84
CA GLU A 69 13.25 -7.66 -3.51
C GLU A 69 12.86 -8.36 -4.82
N VAL A 70 11.58 -8.41 -5.12
CA VAL A 70 11.01 -8.77 -6.43
C VAL A 70 10.96 -7.50 -7.28
N PRO A 71 11.77 -7.40 -8.36
CA PRO A 71 11.82 -6.18 -9.16
C PRO A 71 10.50 -5.90 -9.89
N ALA A 72 10.27 -4.62 -10.19
CA ALA A 72 9.24 -4.21 -11.15
C ALA A 72 9.42 -4.92 -12.50
N GLY A 73 8.31 -5.22 -13.17
CA GLY A 73 8.28 -5.98 -14.42
C GLY A 73 8.42 -7.50 -14.26
N THR A 74 8.52 -8.02 -13.04
CA THR A 74 8.54 -9.47 -12.81
C THR A 74 7.17 -10.09 -13.15
N GLY A 75 7.17 -11.08 -14.04
CA GLY A 75 5.96 -11.82 -14.45
C GLY A 75 5.44 -12.79 -13.38
N LEU A 76 4.21 -13.24 -13.56
CA LEU A 76 3.44 -14.03 -12.58
C LEU A 76 4.19 -15.22 -12.01
N ASP A 77 4.70 -16.12 -12.86
CA ASP A 77 5.31 -17.37 -12.41
C ASP A 77 6.55 -17.10 -11.55
N ARG A 78 7.43 -16.19 -12.01
CA ARG A 78 8.65 -15.82 -11.29
C ARG A 78 8.36 -15.07 -9.98
N ALA A 79 7.33 -14.22 -9.98
CA ALA A 79 6.89 -13.52 -8.77
C ALA A 79 6.36 -14.52 -7.74
N ALA A 80 5.50 -15.45 -8.15
CA ALA A 80 4.94 -16.48 -7.28
C ALA A 80 6.02 -17.44 -6.72
N GLU A 81 6.93 -17.92 -7.57
CA GLU A 81 8.08 -18.74 -7.16
C GLU A 81 8.99 -18.02 -6.17
N THR A 82 9.23 -16.73 -6.40
CA THR A 82 10.05 -15.92 -5.49
C THR A 82 9.36 -15.73 -4.15
N TRP A 83 8.08 -15.40 -4.16
CA TRP A 83 7.30 -15.17 -2.95
C TRP A 83 7.06 -16.44 -2.13
N ALA A 84 7.04 -17.61 -2.77
CA ALA A 84 6.91 -18.91 -2.10
C ALA A 84 8.05 -19.19 -1.09
N ARG A 85 9.20 -18.51 -1.21
CA ARG A 85 10.32 -18.61 -0.26
C ARG A 85 10.10 -17.81 1.02
N THR A 86 9.13 -16.90 1.05
CA THR A 86 8.81 -16.04 2.19
C THR A 86 7.32 -16.07 2.52
N PRO A 87 6.75 -17.26 2.81
CA PRO A 87 5.32 -17.40 3.01
C PRO A 87 4.84 -16.59 4.22
N GLY A 88 3.81 -15.76 4.01
CA GLY A 88 3.26 -14.90 5.06
C GLY A 88 4.18 -13.75 5.47
N ALA A 89 5.20 -13.40 4.67
CA ALA A 89 5.90 -12.13 4.85
C ALA A 89 4.95 -10.95 4.56
N ALA A 90 5.19 -9.81 5.20
CA ALA A 90 4.50 -8.59 4.81
C ALA A 90 4.96 -8.17 3.41
N MET A 91 4.05 -7.65 2.58
CA MET A 91 4.42 -7.02 1.31
C MET A 91 4.81 -5.57 1.57
N LEU A 92 6.10 -5.25 1.41
CA LEU A 92 6.59 -3.87 1.47
C LEU A 92 6.77 -3.34 0.05
N LEU A 93 6.35 -2.10 -0.16
CA LEU A 93 6.50 -1.40 -1.43
C LEU A 93 7.55 -0.29 -1.25
N PRO A 94 8.73 -0.38 -1.89
CA PRO A 94 9.77 0.65 -1.77
C PRO A 94 9.30 1.99 -2.37
N VAL A 95 9.11 2.99 -1.51
CA VAL A 95 8.79 4.37 -1.88
C VAL A 95 10.02 5.13 -2.39
N GLY A 96 9.83 6.28 -3.04
CA GLY A 96 10.94 7.11 -3.54
C GLY A 96 11.51 6.62 -4.88
N ARG A 97 10.89 5.62 -5.50
CA ARG A 97 11.31 5.02 -6.78
C ARG A 97 10.21 5.20 -7.82
N SER A 98 9.32 4.22 -7.96
CA SER A 98 8.22 4.28 -8.92
C SER A 98 7.06 5.17 -8.47
N PHE A 99 6.99 5.48 -7.18
CA PHE A 99 5.98 6.33 -6.55
C PHE A 99 6.49 6.84 -5.21
N ASP A 100 5.86 7.90 -4.70
CA ASP A 100 6.02 8.35 -3.32
C ASP A 100 4.71 8.15 -2.54
N VAL A 101 4.81 8.25 -1.21
CA VAL A 101 3.66 8.19 -0.31
C VAL A 101 3.60 9.44 0.56
N LEU A 102 2.45 10.10 0.56
CA LEU A 102 2.12 11.11 1.57
C LEU A 102 1.32 10.44 2.68
N ASP A 103 1.92 10.34 3.86
CA ASP A 103 1.29 9.75 5.04
C ASP A 103 0.76 10.87 5.97
N VAL A 104 -0.55 10.92 6.15
CA VAL A 104 -1.23 11.94 6.96
C VAL A 104 -2.22 11.32 7.94
N ALA A 105 -2.65 12.08 8.94
CA ALA A 105 -3.76 11.64 9.81
C ALA A 105 -5.02 11.36 8.97
N GLU A 106 -5.75 10.28 9.26
CA GLU A 106 -6.90 9.86 8.45
C GLU A 106 -7.93 10.98 8.29
N GLN A 107 -8.24 11.72 9.36
CA GLN A 107 -9.19 12.82 9.31
C GLN A 107 -8.74 13.95 8.36
N ALA A 108 -7.44 14.26 8.34
CA ALA A 108 -6.87 15.25 7.42
C ALA A 108 -6.93 14.73 5.98
N GLY A 109 -6.57 13.47 5.74
CA GLY A 109 -6.65 12.84 4.43
C GLY A 109 -8.07 12.83 3.86
N ARG A 110 -9.08 12.50 4.67
CA ARG A 110 -10.49 12.56 4.24
C ARG A 110 -10.92 13.96 3.81
N ARG A 111 -10.47 15.01 4.51
CA ARG A 111 -10.75 16.40 4.13
C ARG A 111 -9.99 16.80 2.86
N ALA A 112 -8.75 16.36 2.71
CA ALA A 112 -7.95 16.60 1.52
C ALA A 112 -8.60 15.98 0.28
N LEU A 113 -9.10 14.74 0.36
CA LEU A 113 -9.82 14.07 -0.73
C LEU A 113 -11.00 14.90 -1.24
N VAL A 114 -11.88 15.36 -0.34
CA VAL A 114 -13.04 16.19 -0.71
C VAL A 114 -12.60 17.48 -1.40
N ARG A 115 -11.49 18.09 -0.95
CA ARG A 115 -10.97 19.31 -1.56
C ARG A 115 -10.35 19.06 -2.93
N MET A 116 -9.57 17.99 -3.08
CA MET A 116 -8.96 17.59 -4.36
C MET A 116 -10.03 17.27 -5.40
N GLU A 117 -11.10 16.55 -5.01
CA GLU A 117 -12.25 16.26 -5.88
C GLU A 117 -12.93 17.55 -6.35
N ARG A 118 -13.20 18.50 -5.45
CA ARG A 118 -13.76 19.82 -5.81
C ARG A 118 -12.88 20.64 -6.73
N MET A 119 -11.56 20.44 -6.68
CA MET A 119 -10.59 21.11 -7.56
C MET A 119 -10.41 20.36 -8.89
N GLY A 120 -11.06 19.20 -9.08
CA GLY A 120 -10.89 18.38 -10.28
C GLY A 120 -9.50 17.76 -10.42
N LEU A 121 -8.77 17.58 -9.31
CA LEU A 121 -7.45 16.98 -9.34
C LEU A 121 -7.55 15.46 -9.55
N PRO A 122 -6.69 14.87 -10.40
CA PRO A 122 -6.63 13.42 -10.54
C PRO A 122 -6.20 12.81 -9.19
N LEU A 123 -7.01 11.87 -8.70
CA LEU A 123 -6.73 11.15 -7.46
C LEU A 123 -5.98 9.85 -7.78
N GLY A 124 -4.83 9.68 -7.14
CA GLY A 124 -4.15 8.38 -7.09
C GLY A 124 -4.81 7.44 -6.07
N PRO A 125 -4.31 6.20 -5.94
CA PRO A 125 -4.73 5.29 -4.89
C PRO A 125 -4.55 5.92 -3.50
N VAL A 126 -5.52 5.67 -2.61
CA VAL A 126 -5.43 6.06 -1.20
C VAL A 126 -5.78 4.88 -0.32
N ALA A 127 -4.91 4.57 0.63
CA ALA A 127 -5.11 3.51 1.61
C ALA A 127 -5.33 4.09 3.01
N VAL A 128 -6.28 3.54 3.76
CA VAL A 128 -6.44 3.83 5.20
C VAL A 128 -5.79 2.69 5.98
N THR A 129 -4.91 3.04 6.90
CA THR A 129 -4.22 2.09 7.77
C THR A 129 -5.04 1.84 9.05
N PRO A 130 -4.89 0.69 9.70
CA PRO A 130 -5.52 0.42 11.00
C PRO A 130 -5.08 1.37 12.12
N THR A 131 -4.00 2.13 11.93
CA THR A 131 -3.45 3.08 12.91
C THR A 131 -4.01 4.50 12.75
N GLY A 132 -5.08 4.67 11.98
CA GLY A 132 -5.73 5.99 11.79
C GLY A 132 -4.92 6.93 10.90
N ARG A 133 -4.14 6.37 9.97
CA ARG A 133 -3.38 7.12 8.95
C ARG A 133 -3.99 6.89 7.57
N ALA A 134 -3.94 7.91 6.72
CA ALA A 134 -4.24 7.82 5.30
C ALA A 134 -2.97 8.01 4.48
N GLN A 135 -2.73 7.11 3.53
CA GLN A 135 -1.56 7.08 2.66
C GLN A 135 -1.99 7.36 1.22
N PHE A 136 -1.51 8.46 0.66
CA PHE A 136 -1.75 8.85 -0.72
C PHE A 136 -0.57 8.41 -1.58
N PHE A 137 -0.84 7.61 -2.60
CA PHE A 137 0.16 7.17 -3.57
C PHE A 137 0.24 8.22 -4.67
N VAL A 138 1.40 8.86 -4.77
CA VAL A 138 1.63 10.01 -5.65
C VAL A 138 2.80 9.73 -6.59
N ALA A 139 2.91 10.56 -7.63
CA ALA A 139 4.03 10.48 -8.57
C ALA A 139 5.37 10.60 -7.84
N PRO A 140 6.44 9.93 -8.31
CA PRO A 140 7.75 10.04 -7.69
C PRO A 140 8.26 11.48 -7.74
N GLY A 141 8.84 11.95 -6.64
CA GLY A 141 9.28 13.33 -6.44
C GLY A 141 8.22 14.23 -5.80
N ALA A 142 6.92 13.87 -5.87
CA ALA A 142 5.85 14.72 -5.36
C ALA A 142 5.91 14.90 -3.83
N ALA A 143 6.47 13.95 -3.08
CA ALA A 143 6.65 14.11 -1.64
C ALA A 143 7.66 15.22 -1.30
N ALA A 144 8.70 15.40 -2.12
CA ALA A 144 9.69 16.46 -1.93
C ALA A 144 9.14 17.85 -2.27
N GLU A 145 8.19 17.94 -3.21
CA GLU A 145 7.55 19.20 -3.60
C GLU A 145 6.44 19.65 -2.65
N LEU A 146 5.96 18.76 -1.76
CA LEU A 146 4.82 19.02 -0.90
C LEU A 146 4.97 20.29 -0.03
N PRO A 147 6.12 20.56 0.64
CA PRO A 147 6.25 21.76 1.46
C PRO A 147 6.01 23.06 0.67
N GLU A 148 6.58 23.15 -0.53
CA GLU A 148 6.42 24.32 -1.41
C GLU A 148 4.98 24.42 -1.95
N LEU A 149 4.35 23.29 -2.26
CA LEU A 149 2.95 23.27 -2.66
C LEU A 149 2.03 23.78 -1.53
N LEU A 150 2.23 23.30 -0.30
CA LEU A 150 1.43 23.73 0.85
C LEU A 150 1.61 25.23 1.11
N TYR A 151 2.84 25.73 1.04
CA TYR A 151 3.14 27.15 1.16
C TYR A 151 2.38 28.00 0.13
N ARG A 152 2.48 27.66 -1.17
CA ARG A 152 1.79 28.39 -2.25
C ARG A 152 0.27 28.32 -2.16
N MET A 153 -0.27 27.25 -1.57
CA MET A 153 -1.70 27.06 -1.38
C MET A 153 -2.25 27.71 -0.11
N GLY A 154 -1.39 28.36 0.69
CA GLY A 154 -1.78 29.03 1.94
C GLY A 154 -2.25 28.08 3.03
N TRP A 155 -1.62 26.91 3.13
CA TRP A 155 -1.83 25.95 4.23
C TRP A 155 -0.94 26.24 5.43
#